data_AF-A0A2T1G475-F1
#
_entry.id   AF-A0A2T1G475-F1
#
_cell.length_a   1.000
_cell.length_b   1.000
_cell.length_c   1.000
_cell.angle_alpha   90.00
_cell.angle_beta   90.00
_cell.angle_gamma   90.00
#
_symmetry.space_group_name_H-M   'P 1'
#
loop_
_entity.id
_entity.type
_entity.pdbx_description
1 polymer ?
#
loop_
_entity_poly.entity_id
_entity_poly.type
_entity_poly.pdbx_seq_one_letter_code
_entity_poly.pdbx_strand_id
1 'polypeptide(L)'
;MTLDPNDLRTYPVQEKPCKTCPFSGEKPLPLSPSDLVMYYQNLMGNGQHICHSTNNTKICRGGRNIQLKWLCSIGFLGEPTDEAFNEAVNWALNNKESATSTTHD
;
A
#
# COMPACT_ATOMS: atom_id res chain seq x y z
N MET A 1 2.61 -18.34 5.60
CA MET A 1 1.71 -18.03 4.47
C MET A 1 2.52 -18.12 3.20
N THR A 2 1.95 -18.73 2.16
CA THR A 2 2.53 -18.72 0.81
C THR A 2 2.14 -17.41 0.13
N LEU A 3 3.05 -16.80 -0.64
CA LEU A 3 2.74 -15.60 -1.43
C LEU A 3 1.83 -15.97 -2.60
N ASP A 4 0.76 -15.19 -2.81
CA ASP A 4 -0.15 -15.31 -3.94
C ASP A 4 -0.11 -14.03 -4.77
N PRO A 5 0.39 -14.06 -6.02
CA PRO A 5 0.48 -12.86 -6.87
C PRO A 5 -0.89 -12.22 -7.18
N ASN A 6 -2.00 -12.94 -6.99
CA ASN A 6 -3.36 -12.40 -7.16
C ASN A 6 -3.94 -11.83 -5.86
N ASP A 7 -3.26 -12.02 -4.72
CA ASP A 7 -3.68 -11.51 -3.42
C ASP A 7 -2.52 -10.81 -2.69
N LEU A 8 -2.47 -9.48 -2.85
CA LEU A 8 -1.46 -8.63 -2.23
C LEU A 8 -1.51 -8.65 -0.68
N ARG A 9 -2.60 -9.15 -0.06
CA ARG A 9 -2.66 -9.31 1.40
C ARG A 9 -1.71 -10.40 1.90
N THR A 10 -1.30 -11.33 1.03
CA THR A 10 -0.32 -12.38 1.36
C THR A 10 1.11 -11.85 1.44
N TYR A 11 1.37 -10.63 0.92
CA TYR A 11 2.69 -10.01 0.95
C TYR A 11 2.86 -9.16 2.21
N PRO A 12 3.83 -9.48 3.09
CA PRO A 12 4.11 -8.62 4.23
C PRO A 12 4.70 -7.30 3.75
N VAL A 13 4.46 -6.22 4.50
CA VAL A 13 5.13 -4.94 4.25
C VAL A 13 6.54 -5.00 4.81
N GLN A 14 7.52 -4.43 4.08
CA GLN A 14 8.85 -4.28 4.61
C GLN A 14 8.83 -3.42 5.88
N GLU A 15 9.67 -3.71 6.87
CA GLU A 15 9.65 -2.98 8.15
C GLU A 15 10.08 -1.52 7.97
N LYS A 16 11.18 -1.29 7.23
CA LYS A 16 11.77 0.03 7.01
C LYS A 16 12.01 0.34 5.53
N PRO A 17 12.02 1.62 5.13
CA PRO A 17 12.45 2.02 3.80
C PRO A 17 13.87 1.50 3.49
N CYS A 18 14.15 1.18 2.22
CA CYS A 18 15.51 0.85 1.82
C CYS A 18 16.42 2.09 1.94
N LYS A 19 17.73 1.86 2.08
CA LYS A 19 18.72 2.96 2.19
C LYS A 19 18.62 3.95 1.04
N THR A 20 18.28 3.46 -0.15
CA THR A 20 18.16 4.24 -1.38
C THR A 20 16.73 4.68 -1.70
N CYS A 21 15.79 4.53 -0.75
CA CYS A 21 14.40 4.91 -0.95
C CYS A 21 14.33 6.39 -1.36
N PRO A 22 13.71 6.73 -2.50
CA PRO A 22 13.65 8.10 -2.98
C PRO A 22 12.85 9.02 -2.05
N PHE A 23 12.03 8.46 -1.15
CA PHE A 23 11.14 9.22 -0.29
C PHE A 23 11.66 9.45 1.13
N SER A 24 12.55 8.58 1.62
CA SER A 24 12.93 8.56 3.03
C SER A 24 14.20 7.73 3.32
N GLY A 25 14.98 7.40 2.30
CA GLY A 25 16.22 6.63 2.45
C GLY A 25 17.34 7.48 3.08
N GLU A 26 18.36 6.82 3.61
CA GLU A 26 19.59 7.47 4.08
C GLU A 26 20.34 8.16 2.92
N LYS A 27 20.31 7.54 1.73
CA LYS A 27 20.89 8.06 0.49
C LYS A 27 19.85 7.98 -0.62
N PRO A 28 18.82 8.84 -0.61
CA PRO A 28 17.72 8.77 -1.55
C PRO A 28 18.23 8.80 -3.00
N LEU A 29 17.72 7.89 -3.83
CA LEU A 29 17.98 7.97 -5.26
C LEU A 29 17.26 9.20 -5.83
N PRO A 30 17.98 10.12 -6.50
CA PRO A 30 17.34 11.24 -7.16
C PRO A 30 16.49 10.70 -8.31
N LEU A 31 15.22 11.06 -8.31
CA LEU A 31 14.28 10.71 -9.38
C LEU A 31 14.00 11.95 -10.22
N SER A 32 13.80 11.74 -11.52
CA SER A 32 13.29 12.81 -12.37
C SER A 32 11.86 13.19 -11.94
N PRO A 33 11.39 14.43 -12.23
CA PRO A 33 10.02 14.80 -11.96
C PRO A 33 8.99 13.85 -12.60
N SER A 34 9.26 13.35 -13.81
CA SER A 34 8.40 12.37 -14.49
C SER A 34 8.33 11.03 -13.76
N ASP A 35 9.46 10.53 -13.23
CA ASP A 35 9.47 9.29 -12.47
C ASP A 35 8.70 9.45 -11.16
N LEU A 36 8.86 10.58 -10.48
CA LEU A 36 8.11 10.88 -9.25
C LEU A 36 6.60 10.88 -9.51
N VAL A 37 6.13 11.54 -10.58
CA VAL A 37 4.70 11.56 -10.95
C VAL A 37 4.19 10.14 -11.18
N MET A 38 4.92 9.33 -11.94
CA MET A 38 4.57 7.93 -12.17
C MET A 38 4.47 7.13 -10.87
N TYR A 39 5.42 7.30 -9.94
CA TYR A 39 5.36 6.62 -8.64
C TYR A 39 4.14 7.05 -7.82
N TYR A 40 3.84 8.35 -7.77
CA TYR A 40 2.67 8.84 -7.06
C TYR A 40 1.37 8.29 -7.68
N GLN A 41 1.22 8.35 -9.00
CA GLN A 41 0.05 7.79 -9.69
C GLN A 41 -0.13 6.30 -9.42
N ASN A 42 0.96 5.53 -9.41
CA ASN A 42 0.89 4.10 -9.10
C ASN A 42 0.45 3.85 -7.66
N LEU A 43 1.00 4.59 -6.70
CA LEU A 43 0.72 4.40 -5.27
C LEU A 43 -0.66 4.93 -4.88
N MET A 44 -1.15 6.01 -5.48
CA MET A 44 -2.44 6.65 -5.16
C MET A 44 -3.62 6.02 -5.91
N GLY A 45 -3.71 4.68 -5.91
CA GLY A 45 -4.91 3.96 -6.34
C GLY A 45 -4.72 2.90 -7.42
N ASN A 46 -3.60 2.90 -8.15
CA ASN A 46 -3.40 1.92 -9.23
C ASN A 46 -2.74 0.62 -8.77
N GLY A 47 -2.01 0.60 -7.66
CA GLY A 47 -1.37 -0.62 -7.18
C GLY A 47 -0.50 -0.47 -5.95
N GLN A 48 0.34 -1.47 -5.72
CA GLN A 48 1.36 -1.50 -4.66
C GLN A 48 2.74 -1.60 -5.30
N HIS A 49 3.74 -0.94 -4.71
CA HIS A 49 5.11 -1.14 -5.13
C HIS A 49 5.73 -2.34 -4.38
N ILE A 50 6.24 -3.31 -5.12
CA ILE A 50 6.92 -4.48 -4.56
C ILE A 50 8.39 -4.16 -4.32
N CYS A 51 8.90 -4.59 -3.17
CA CYS A 51 10.23 -4.26 -2.69
C CYS A 51 11.30 -5.10 -3.42
N HIS A 52 12.10 -4.45 -4.26
CA HIS A 52 13.19 -5.10 -4.98
C HIS A 52 14.30 -5.63 -4.04
N SER A 53 14.54 -4.96 -2.90
CA SER A 53 15.63 -5.35 -1.97
C SER A 53 15.33 -6.63 -1.18
N THR A 54 14.12 -7.17 -1.33
CA THR A 54 13.69 -8.43 -0.70
C THR A 54 13.29 -9.47 -1.73
N ASN A 55 13.90 -9.44 -2.92
CA ASN A 55 13.60 -10.37 -4.02
C ASN A 55 12.09 -10.44 -4.32
N ASN A 56 11.42 -9.29 -4.30
CA ASN A 56 10.00 -9.15 -4.57
C ASN A 56 9.04 -9.91 -3.63
N THR A 57 9.49 -10.30 -2.44
CA THR A 57 8.67 -11.03 -1.47
C THR A 57 7.88 -10.15 -0.50
N LYS A 58 8.06 -8.82 -0.56
CA LYS A 58 7.43 -7.85 0.35
C LYS A 58 6.90 -6.63 -0.38
N ILE A 59 5.89 -5.98 0.19
CA ILE A 59 5.47 -4.63 -0.21
C ILE A 59 6.53 -3.62 0.25
N CYS A 60 6.84 -2.64 -0.59
CA CYS A 60 7.80 -1.57 -0.28
C CYS A 60 7.26 -0.64 0.81
N ARG A 61 8.05 -0.48 1.88
CA ARG A 61 7.72 0.44 2.99
C ARG A 61 7.59 1.90 2.54
N GLY A 62 8.50 2.38 1.70
CA GLY A 62 8.45 3.76 1.19
C GLY A 62 7.16 4.03 0.41
N GLY A 63 6.79 3.09 -0.45
CA GLY A 63 5.52 3.15 -1.19
C GLY A 63 4.31 3.10 -0.27
N ARG A 64 4.28 2.15 0.68
CA ARG A 64 3.21 2.03 1.68
C ARG A 64 3.03 3.33 2.47
N ASN A 65 4.11 3.96 2.93
CA ASN A 65 4.03 5.20 3.70
C ASN A 65 3.38 6.35 2.91
N ILE A 66 3.62 6.44 1.60
CA ILE A 66 2.93 7.43 0.75
C ILE A 66 1.44 7.13 0.70
N GLN A 67 1.07 5.86 0.55
CA GLN A 67 -0.32 5.45 0.47
C GLN A 67 -1.07 5.73 1.76
N LEU A 68 -0.49 5.39 2.91
CA LEU A 68 -1.09 5.66 4.21
C LEU A 68 -1.31 7.16 4.43
N LYS A 69 -0.32 7.99 4.09
CA LYS A 69 -0.46 9.45 4.15
C LYS A 69 -1.56 9.95 3.23
N TRP A 70 -1.61 9.46 1.99
CA TRP A 70 -2.63 9.88 1.03
C TRP A 70 -4.04 9.46 1.48
N LEU A 71 -4.23 8.20 1.85
CA LEU A 71 -5.51 7.67 2.32
C LEU A 71 -6.01 8.40 3.58
N CYS A 72 -5.11 8.71 4.52
CA CYS A 72 -5.45 9.54 5.68
C CYS A 72 -5.82 10.97 5.27
N SER A 73 -5.06 11.57 4.34
CA SER A 73 -5.32 12.95 3.87
C SER A 73 -6.67 13.12 3.17
N ILE A 74 -7.18 12.07 2.51
CA ILE A 74 -8.51 12.08 1.87
C ILE A 74 -9.62 11.62 2.82
N GLY A 75 -9.32 11.39 4.11
CA GLY A 75 -10.29 11.00 5.14
C GLY A 75 -10.69 9.52 5.09
N PHE A 76 -10.00 8.68 4.33
CA PHE A 76 -10.27 7.24 4.30
C PHE A 76 -9.71 6.51 5.53
N LEU A 77 -8.57 6.96 6.05
CA LEU A 77 -7.99 6.47 7.31
C LEU A 77 -8.01 7.58 8.37
N GLY A 78 -8.29 7.21 9.62
CA GLY A 78 -8.14 8.13 10.76
C GLY A 78 -6.67 8.48 11.04
N GLU A 79 -5.75 7.54 10.82
CA GLU A 79 -4.32 7.69 11.04
C GLU A 79 -3.52 7.05 9.88
N PRO A 80 -2.35 7.57 9.51
CA PRO A 80 -1.54 7.04 8.42
C PRO A 80 -0.68 5.83 8.87
N THR A 81 -1.30 4.80 9.44
CA THR A 81 -0.64 3.61 9.99
C THR A 81 -1.06 2.32 9.30
N ASP A 82 -0.21 1.28 9.37
CA ASP A 82 -0.57 -0.04 8.83
C ASP A 82 -1.75 -0.65 9.60
N GLU A 83 -1.85 -0.39 10.89
CA GLU A 83 -2.94 -0.83 11.76
C GLU A 83 -4.28 -0.27 11.26
N ALA A 84 -4.37 1.04 11.05
CA ALA A 84 -5.58 1.69 10.54
C ALA A 84 -5.95 1.17 9.14
N PHE A 85 -4.96 0.92 8.28
CA PHE A 85 -5.19 0.33 6.97
C PHE A 85 -5.73 -1.09 7.06
N ASN A 86 -5.14 -1.93 7.91
CA ASN A 86 -5.57 -3.32 8.10
C ASN A 86 -6.98 -3.38 8.69
N GLU A 87 -7.31 -2.51 9.65
CA GLU A 87 -8.66 -2.35 10.18
C GLU A 87 -9.66 -1.98 9.09
N ALA A 88 -9.34 -0.99 8.24
CA ALA A 88 -10.20 -0.57 7.14
C ALA A 88 -10.42 -1.71 6.10
N VAL A 89 -9.36 -2.45 5.77
CA VAL A 89 -9.47 -3.61 4.86
C VAL A 89 -10.30 -4.73 5.47
N ASN A 90 -10.06 -5.08 6.73
CA ASN A 90 -10.82 -6.13 7.43
C ASN A 90 -12.30 -5.75 7.55
N TRP A 91 -12.59 -4.49 7.87
CA TRP A 91 -13.95 -3.97 7.87
C TRP A 91 -14.60 -4.12 6.49
N ALA A 92 -13.91 -3.70 5.42
CA ALA A 92 -14.45 -3.80 4.06
C ALA A 92 -14.69 -5.25 3.61
N LEU A 93 -13.85 -6.20 4.04
CA LEU A 93 -14.04 -7.62 3.74
C LEU A 93 -15.26 -8.19 4.49
N ASN A 94 -15.37 -7.91 5.78
CA ASN A 94 -16.46 -8.43 6.62
C ASN A 94 -17.84 -7.82 6.27
N ASN A 95 -17.86 -6.60 5.73
CA ASN A 95 -19.09 -5.91 5.35
C ASN A 95 -19.43 -6.03 3.84
N LYS A 96 -18.55 -6.63 3.03
CA LYS A 96 -18.88 -6.99 1.63
C LYS A 96 -19.85 -8.16 1.55
N GLU A 97 -19.82 -9.07 2.51
CA GLU A 97 -20.72 -10.23 2.57
C GLU A 97 -22.17 -9.85 2.92
N SER A 98 -22.39 -8.67 3.49
CA SER A 98 -23.72 -8.16 3.87
C SER A 98 -24.43 -7.41 2.74
N ALA A 99 -23.70 -7.01 1.68
CA ALA A 99 -24.24 -6.21 0.58
C ALA A 99 -24.73 -7.05 -0.62
N THR A 100 -24.48 -8.36 -0.64
CA THR A 100 -24.91 -9.26 -1.72
C THR A 100 -26.24 -9.98 -1.45
N SER A 101 -26.92 -9.72 -0.33
CA SER A 101 -28.20 -10.35 0.03
C SER A 101 -29.46 -9.49 -0.25
N THR A 102 -29.32 -8.32 -0.87
CA THR A 102 -30.46 -7.45 -1.23
C THR A 102 -30.72 -7.40 -2.74
N THR A 103 -31.05 -8.55 -3.32
CA THR A 103 -31.88 -8.61 -4.53
C THR A 103 -32.93 -9.71 -4.36
N HIS A 104 -34.02 -9.37 -3.67
CA HIS A 104 -35.31 -10.06 -3.75
C HIS A 104 -36.41 -8.99 -3.70
N ASP A 105 -36.84 -8.57 -4.90
CA ASP A 105 -38.23 -8.61 -5.41
C ASP A 105 -38.42 -7.63 -6.58
#